data_AF-A0A6A0HA60-F1
#
_entry.id   AF-A0A6A0HA60-F1
#
_cell.length_a   1.000
_cell.length_b   1.000
_cell.length_c   1.000
_cell.angle_alpha   90.00
_cell.angle_beta   90.00
_cell.angle_gamma   90.00
#
_symmetry.space_group_name_H-M   'P 1'
#
loop_
_entity.id
_entity.type
_entity.pdbx_description
1 polymer ?
#
loop_
_entity_poly.entity_id
_entity_poly.type
_entity_poly.pdbx_seq_one_letter_code
_entity_poly.pdbx_strand_id
1 'polypeptide(L)'
;MTLKPFYGGKKHRVSAEVFSPGEKKPFLTVDGEWNGSMTAKWSEDGRTETFIDTRSMGIVRKQVRPIAQQDPNESRALWKECTAGLKYNNIEAATEAKSALEQKQREEAKQRKEAGEAWQTKQFSLLGENWVYYAPLGTRMSCGGSAAS
;
A
#
# COMPACT_ATOMS: atom_id res chain seq x y z
N MET A 1 -9.95 3.29 -13.60
CA MET A 1 -9.60 4.61 -13.01
C MET A 1 -9.17 5.53 -14.15
N THR A 2 -9.86 6.65 -14.32
CA THR A 2 -9.57 7.56 -15.45
C THR A 2 -8.68 8.71 -15.00
N LEU A 3 -7.55 8.89 -15.65
CA LEU A 3 -6.72 10.09 -15.52
C LEU A 3 -7.32 11.20 -16.41
N LYS A 4 -7.38 12.41 -15.84
CA LYS A 4 -8.01 13.65 -16.33
C LYS A 4 -8.40 13.66 -17.83
N PRO A 5 -9.71 13.78 -18.18
CA PRO A 5 -10.13 13.91 -19.57
C PRO A 5 -9.56 15.19 -20.21
N PHE A 6 -9.10 15.09 -21.46
CA PHE A 6 -8.52 16.19 -22.24
C PHE A 6 -9.49 17.37 -22.43
N TYR A 7 -10.79 17.12 -22.30
CA TYR A 7 -11.85 18.13 -22.33
C TYR A 7 -12.73 17.99 -21.06
N GLY A 8 -12.66 18.98 -20.16
CA GLY A 8 -13.75 19.35 -19.25
C GLY A 8 -14.35 18.30 -18.30
N GLY A 9 -13.67 17.21 -17.96
CA GLY A 9 -14.21 16.18 -17.06
C GLY A 9 -13.87 16.36 -15.57
N LYS A 10 -14.74 15.86 -14.68
CA LYS A 10 -14.46 15.73 -13.24
C LYS A 10 -13.27 14.81 -13.01
N LYS A 11 -12.32 15.23 -12.16
CA LYS A 11 -11.13 14.44 -11.79
C LYS A 11 -11.55 13.28 -10.88
N HIS A 12 -10.65 12.31 -10.70
CA HIS A 12 -10.80 11.22 -9.72
C HIS A 12 -11.95 10.23 -9.99
N ARG A 13 -12.50 10.22 -11.21
CA ARG A 13 -13.59 9.31 -11.56
C ARG A 13 -13.15 7.85 -11.63
N VAL A 14 -13.97 6.99 -11.04
CA VAL A 14 -13.89 5.54 -11.13
C VAL A 14 -15.25 4.98 -11.52
N SER A 15 -15.21 3.94 -12.35
CA SER A 15 -16.34 3.12 -12.78
C SER A 15 -15.90 1.67 -12.64
N ALA A 16 -16.75 0.83 -12.06
CA ALA A 16 -16.50 -0.58 -11.85
C ALA A 16 -17.77 -1.38 -12.10
N GLU A 17 -17.62 -2.59 -12.62
CA GLU A 17 -18.69 -3.52 -12.90
C GLU A 17 -18.37 -4.84 -12.20
N VAL A 18 -19.35 -5.41 -11.50
CA VAL A 18 -19.21 -6.67 -10.77
C VAL A 18 -20.04 -7.74 -11.46
N PHE A 19 -19.39 -8.86 -11.76
CA PHE A 19 -19.95 -9.97 -12.53
C PHE A 19 -20.02 -11.23 -11.67
N SER A 20 -21.07 -12.02 -11.87
CA SER A 20 -21.10 -13.40 -11.38
C SER A 20 -20.09 -14.26 -12.15
N PRO A 21 -19.54 -15.33 -11.54
CA PRO A 21 -18.61 -16.21 -12.23
C PRO A 21 -19.17 -16.73 -13.56
N GLY A 22 -18.51 -16.39 -14.67
CA GLY A 22 -18.91 -16.84 -16.02
C GLY A 22 -19.99 -15.99 -16.69
N GLU A 23 -20.55 -14.97 -16.04
CA GLU A 23 -21.55 -14.08 -16.63
C GLU A 23 -20.93 -12.85 -17.30
N LYS A 24 -21.51 -12.44 -18.44
CA LYS A 24 -21.11 -11.22 -19.16
C LYS A 24 -21.91 -9.98 -18.78
N LYS A 25 -23.01 -10.15 -18.03
CA LYS A 25 -23.84 -9.04 -17.55
C LYS A 25 -23.44 -8.73 -16.11
N PRO A 26 -23.16 -7.46 -15.77
CA PRO A 26 -22.87 -7.10 -14.40
C PRO A 26 -24.16 -7.08 -13.58
N PHE A 27 -24.10 -7.58 -12.34
CA PHE A 27 -25.21 -7.47 -11.40
C PHE A 27 -25.16 -6.15 -10.60
N LEU A 28 -23.98 -5.52 -10.54
CA LEU A 28 -23.71 -4.29 -9.83
C LEU A 28 -22.76 -3.40 -10.62
N THR A 29 -23.12 -2.13 -10.77
CA THR A 29 -22.24 -1.09 -11.32
C THR A 29 -21.95 -0.06 -10.24
N VAL A 30 -20.69 0.31 -10.06
CA VAL A 30 -20.25 1.33 -9.10
C VAL A 30 -19.60 2.48 -9.85
N ASP A 31 -20.11 3.69 -9.65
CA ASP A 31 -19.61 4.90 -10.29
C ASP A 31 -19.41 6.03 -9.27
N GLY A 32 -18.37 6.84 -9.45
CA GLY A 32 -18.18 8.05 -8.66
C GLY A 32 -16.74 8.50 -8.59
N GLU A 33 -16.37 9.10 -7.46
CA GLU A 33 -15.03 9.66 -7.22
C GLU A 33 -14.34 8.89 -6.10
N TRP A 34 -13.14 8.34 -6.36
CA TRP A 34 -12.42 7.52 -5.37
C TRP A 34 -11.98 8.31 -4.13
N ASN A 35 -11.89 9.64 -4.23
CA ASN A 35 -11.59 10.57 -3.14
C ASN A 35 -12.83 11.34 -2.65
N GLY A 36 -14.02 10.90 -3.04
CA GLY A 36 -15.29 11.51 -2.70
C GLY A 36 -16.32 10.43 -2.39
N SER A 37 -17.45 10.50 -3.10
CA SER A 37 -18.53 9.53 -3.00
C SER A 37 -18.59 8.64 -4.23
N MET A 38 -18.87 7.36 -4.01
CA MET A 38 -19.19 6.36 -5.03
C MET A 38 -20.58 5.80 -4.75
N THR A 39 -21.31 5.54 -5.82
CA THR A 39 -22.69 5.07 -5.80
C THR A 39 -22.76 3.71 -6.49
N ALA A 40 -23.43 2.76 -5.87
CA ALA A 40 -23.74 1.44 -6.37
C ALA A 40 -25.12 1.43 -7.02
N LYS A 41 -25.23 0.82 -8.20
CA LYS A 41 -26.49 0.59 -8.92
C LYS A 41 -26.67 -0.90 -9.19
N TRP A 42 -27.75 -1.47 -8.67
CA TRP A 42 -28.12 -2.86 -8.83
C TRP A 42 -28.88 -3.08 -10.14
N SER A 43 -28.50 -4.12 -10.89
CA SER A 43 -29.11 -4.43 -12.19
C SER A 43 -30.47 -5.12 -12.09
N GLU A 44 -30.78 -5.77 -10.96
CA GLU A 44 -32.00 -6.55 -10.75
C GLU A 44 -33.24 -5.66 -10.56
N ASP A 45 -33.16 -4.68 -9.66
CA ASP A 45 -34.26 -3.80 -9.26
C ASP A 45 -34.02 -2.32 -9.63
N GLY A 46 -32.85 -2.00 -10.19
CA GLY A 46 -32.44 -0.63 -10.50
C GLY A 46 -32.11 0.22 -9.28
N ARG A 47 -32.11 -0.36 -8.07
CA ARG A 47 -31.81 0.35 -6.81
C ARG A 47 -30.44 0.98 -6.88
N THR A 48 -30.38 2.21 -6.39
CA THR A 48 -29.15 2.99 -6.33
C THR A 48 -28.88 3.41 -4.90
N GLU A 49 -27.67 3.19 -4.40
CA GLU A 49 -27.29 3.51 -3.02
C GLU A 49 -25.84 3.99 -2.91
N THR A 50 -25.53 4.71 -1.83
CA THR A 50 -24.14 5.09 -1.55
C THR A 50 -23.31 3.83 -1.29
N PHE A 51 -22.30 3.60 -2.11
CA PHE A 51 -21.35 2.51 -1.93
C PHE A 51 -20.33 2.89 -0.85
N ILE A 52 -19.62 4.00 -1.06
CA ILE A 52 -18.61 4.54 -0.14
C ILE A 52 -18.63 6.06 -0.23
N ASP A 53 -18.61 6.76 0.90
CA ASP A 53 -18.27 8.18 0.97
C ASP A 53 -17.01 8.36 1.81
N THR A 54 -15.88 8.58 1.14
CA THR A 54 -14.57 8.73 1.78
C THR A 54 -14.47 10.00 2.64
N ARG A 55 -15.38 10.97 2.48
CA ARG A 55 -15.39 12.22 3.26
C ARG A 55 -16.02 12.05 4.63
N SER A 56 -16.90 11.05 4.79
CA SER A 56 -17.56 10.75 6.07
C SER A 56 -16.83 9.67 6.88
N MET A 57 -15.92 8.92 6.24
CA MET A 57 -15.15 7.87 6.90
C MET A 57 -14.01 8.42 7.77
N GLY A 58 -13.97 7.98 9.02
CA GLY A 58 -12.83 8.27 9.91
C GLY A 58 -11.55 7.57 9.45
N ILE A 59 -10.42 8.28 9.52
CA ILE A 59 -9.10 7.71 9.19
C ILE A 59 -8.55 6.97 10.42
N VAL A 60 -8.48 5.64 10.36
CA VAL A 60 -7.79 4.84 11.38
C VAL A 60 -6.28 4.87 11.08
N ARG A 61 -5.52 5.58 11.93
CA ARG A 61 -4.07 5.68 11.77
C ARG A 61 -3.39 4.40 12.24
N LYS A 62 -2.38 3.96 11.48
CA LYS A 62 -1.48 2.87 11.90
C LYS A 62 -0.75 3.27 13.18
N GLN A 63 -0.80 2.41 14.19
CA GLN A 63 0.06 2.52 15.37
C GLN A 63 1.44 1.97 15.04
N VAL A 64 2.49 2.71 15.40
CA VAL A 64 3.88 2.36 15.10
C VAL A 64 4.71 2.69 16.33
N ARG A 65 5.72 1.86 16.62
CA ARG A 65 6.66 2.10 17.72
C ARG A 65 7.37 3.45 17.57
N PRO A 66 7.79 4.09 18.67
CA PRO A 66 8.67 5.26 18.63
C PRO A 66 9.95 4.99 17.84
N ILE A 67 10.51 6.01 17.19
CA ILE A 67 11.74 5.86 16.36
C ILE A 67 12.91 5.29 17.18
N ALA A 68 13.02 5.63 18.46
CA ALA A 68 14.07 5.10 19.34
C ALA A 68 13.99 3.57 19.57
N GLN A 69 12.86 2.95 19.25
CA GLN A 69 12.61 1.50 19.38
C GLN A 69 12.45 0.82 18.01
N GLN A 70 12.82 1.50 16.93
CA GLN A 70 12.80 0.95 15.58
C GLN A 70 14.19 0.53 15.16
N ASP A 71 14.29 -0.55 14.38
CA ASP A 71 15.55 -0.94 13.79
C ASP A 71 16.03 0.11 12.78
N PRO A 72 17.35 0.23 12.54
CA PRO A 72 17.90 1.21 11.58
C PRO A 72 17.30 1.14 10.18
N ASN A 73 16.84 -0.05 9.75
CA ASN A 73 16.27 -0.30 8.43
C ASN A 73 14.74 -0.20 8.39
N GLU A 74 14.07 0.11 9.51
CA GLU A 74 12.64 0.44 9.52
C GLU A 74 12.42 1.83 8.91
N SER A 75 11.35 1.99 8.12
CA SER A 75 11.19 3.16 7.26
C SER A 75 11.23 4.51 8.00
N ARG A 76 10.64 4.63 9.20
CA ARG A 76 10.66 5.92 9.92
C ARG A 76 12.04 6.25 10.50
N ALA A 77 12.79 5.24 10.96
CA ALA A 77 14.16 5.42 11.42
C ALA A 77 15.11 5.72 10.24
N LEU A 78 15.00 4.95 9.16
CA LEU A 78 15.84 5.06 7.98
C LEU A 78 15.72 6.42 7.28
N TRP A 79 14.49 6.96 7.20
CA TRP A 79 14.20 8.22 6.51
C TRP A 79 14.06 9.42 7.46
N LYS A 80 14.46 9.30 8.73
CA LYS A 80 14.19 10.33 9.76
C LYS A 80 14.75 11.70 9.38
N GLU A 81 15.98 11.76 8.87
CA GLU A 81 16.66 13.03 8.54
C GLU A 81 16.07 13.68 7.30
N CYS A 82 15.80 12.88 6.25
CA CYS A 82 15.15 13.36 5.03
C CYS A 82 13.75 13.94 5.35
N THR A 83 12.95 13.21 6.14
CA THR A 83 11.61 13.67 6.54
C THR A 83 11.64 14.88 7.47
N ALA A 84 12.66 15.01 8.33
CA ALA A 84 12.88 16.20 9.15
C ALA A 84 13.19 17.42 8.26
N GLY A 85 14.11 17.29 7.30
CA GLY A 85 14.42 18.35 6.34
C GLY A 85 13.18 18.84 5.58
N LEU A 86 12.38 17.90 5.05
CA LEU A 86 11.10 18.23 4.39
C LEU A 86 10.11 18.93 5.33
N LYS A 87 9.98 18.46 6.58
CA LYS A 87 9.07 19.05 7.57
C LYS A 87 9.44 20.49 7.92
N TYR A 88 10.73 20.80 7.97
CA TYR A 88 11.24 22.16 8.27
C TYR A 88 11.57 22.97 7.02
N ASN A 89 11.14 22.49 5.84
CA ASN A 89 11.38 23.11 4.54
C ASN A 89 12.86 23.38 4.22
N ASN A 90 13.77 22.59 4.80
CA ASN A 90 15.19 22.60 4.50
C ASN A 90 15.48 21.55 3.41
N ILE A 91 15.36 21.97 2.16
CA ILE A 91 15.47 21.10 0.98
C ILE A 91 16.90 20.59 0.80
N GLU A 92 17.90 21.41 1.14
CA GLU A 92 19.31 21.03 1.05
C GLU A 92 19.61 19.87 2.00
N ALA A 93 19.24 19.99 3.28
CA ALA A 93 19.42 18.93 4.26
C ALA A 93 18.66 17.64 3.89
N ALA A 94 17.44 17.77 3.35
CA ALA A 94 16.68 16.61 2.88
C ALA A 94 17.38 15.90 1.71
N THR A 95 17.94 16.67 0.78
CA THR A 95 18.64 16.16 -0.41
C THR A 95 19.96 15.49 -0.05
N GLU A 96 20.72 16.08 0.89
CA GLU A 96 21.95 15.50 1.40
C GLU A 96 21.66 14.17 2.12
N ALA A 97 20.68 14.16 3.03
CA ALA A 97 20.27 12.95 3.74
C ALA A 97 19.82 11.83 2.78
N LYS A 98 19.01 12.17 1.76
CA LYS A 98 18.60 11.22 0.71
C LYS A 98 19.80 10.67 -0.06
N SER A 99 20.70 11.55 -0.50
CA SER A 99 21.89 11.18 -1.27
C SER A 99 22.81 10.24 -0.48
N ALA A 100 23.07 10.55 0.79
CA ALA A 100 23.87 9.71 1.67
C ALA A 100 23.26 8.31 1.86
N LEU A 101 21.93 8.24 2.07
CA LEU A 101 21.21 6.98 2.21
C LEU A 101 21.29 6.13 0.94
N GLU A 102 21.01 6.72 -0.23
CA GLU A 102 21.03 6.03 -1.52
C GLU A 102 22.44 5.57 -1.91
N GLN A 103 23.46 6.39 -1.62
CA GLN A 103 24.85 6.02 -1.86
C GLN A 103 25.29 4.85 -0.97
N LYS A 104 24.90 4.84 0.31
CA LYS A 104 25.14 3.71 1.21
C LYS A 104 24.52 2.41 0.68
N GLN A 105 23.26 2.45 0.24
CA GLN A 105 22.60 1.26 -0.32
C GLN A 105 23.25 0.79 -1.63
N ARG A 106 23.73 1.72 -2.47
CA ARG A 106 24.46 1.41 -3.71
C ARG A 106 25.77 0.69 -3.42
N GLU A 107 26.51 1.16 -2.42
CA GLU A 107 27.76 0.54 -1.99
C GLU A 107 27.53 -0.85 -1.38
N GLU A 108 26.52 -1.00 -0.50
CA GLU A 108 26.13 -2.30 0.07
C GLU A 108 25.68 -3.30 -1.02
N ALA A 109 25.02 -2.83 -2.08
CA ALA A 109 24.65 -3.67 -3.21
C ALA A 109 25.86 -4.07 -4.06
N LYS A 110 26.82 -3.16 -4.26
CA LYS A 110 28.08 -3.43 -4.96
C LYS A 110 28.90 -4.47 -4.21
N GLN A 111 29.08 -4.31 -2.90
CA GLN A 111 29.80 -5.25 -2.05
C GLN A 111 29.19 -6.65 -2.09
N ARG A 112 27.86 -6.76 -1.99
CA ARG A 112 27.16 -8.06 -2.13
C ARG A 112 27.41 -8.70 -3.49
N LYS A 113 27.35 -7.92 -4.57
CA LYS A 113 27.63 -8.42 -5.92
C LYS A 113 29.07 -8.92 -6.06
N GLU A 114 30.04 -8.18 -5.50
CA GLU A 114 31.46 -8.55 -5.52
C GLU A 114 31.74 -9.79 -4.67
N ALA A 115 31.02 -9.96 -3.55
CA ALA A 115 31.06 -11.16 -2.72
C ALA A 115 30.29 -12.36 -3.29
N GLY A 116 29.54 -12.18 -4.39
CA GLY A 116 28.68 -13.22 -4.96
C GLY A 116 27.45 -13.55 -4.10
N GLU A 117 27.08 -12.68 -3.16
CA GLU A 117 25.97 -12.88 -2.23
C GLU A 117 24.63 -12.43 -2.82
N ALA A 118 23.63 -13.31 -2.77
CA ALA A 118 22.26 -12.96 -3.12
C ALA A 118 21.61 -12.13 -2.00
N TRP A 119 20.75 -11.17 -2.38
CA TRP A 119 19.92 -10.46 -1.40
C TRP A 119 18.94 -11.43 -0.73
N GLN A 120 19.01 -11.51 0.59
CA GLN A 120 18.06 -12.26 1.41
C GLN A 120 17.06 -11.31 2.05
N THR A 121 15.77 -11.52 1.81
CA THR A 121 14.75 -10.70 2.47
C THR A 121 14.49 -11.21 3.88
N LYS A 122 14.17 -10.30 4.81
CA LYS A 122 13.96 -10.67 6.23
C LYS A 122 12.62 -11.35 6.49
N GLN A 123 11.62 -11.16 5.62
CA GLN A 123 10.21 -11.46 5.94
C GLN A 123 9.49 -12.25 4.84
N PHE A 124 10.06 -12.35 3.64
CA PHE A 124 9.45 -13.01 2.49
C PHE A 124 10.40 -14.01 1.82
N SER A 125 9.87 -15.14 1.40
CA SER A 125 10.54 -16.07 0.49
C SER A 125 9.99 -15.95 -0.92
N LEU A 126 10.85 -16.23 -1.90
CA LEU A 126 10.43 -16.34 -3.29
C LEU A 126 9.97 -17.79 -3.54
N LEU A 127 8.73 -17.97 -4.00
CA LEU A 127 8.13 -19.24 -4.39
C LEU A 127 7.68 -19.15 -5.85
N GLY A 128 8.48 -19.70 -6.77
CA GLY A 128 8.31 -19.48 -8.20
C GLY A 128 8.52 -18.01 -8.54
N GLU A 129 7.48 -17.35 -9.05
CA GLU A 129 7.49 -15.92 -9.36
C GLU A 129 6.84 -15.06 -8.25
N ASN A 130 6.36 -15.68 -7.16
CA ASN A 130 5.59 -15.00 -6.12
C ASN A 130 6.39 -14.82 -4.82
N TRP A 131 6.20 -13.69 -4.15
CA TRP A 131 6.73 -13.46 -2.81
C TRP A 131 5.72 -13.89 -1.74
N VAL A 132 6.12 -14.82 -0.88
CA VAL A 132 5.29 -15.36 0.19
C VAL A 132 5.83 -14.90 1.53
N TYR A 133 4.94 -14.36 2.36
CA TYR A 133 5.31 -13.97 3.73
C TYR A 133 5.57 -15.22 4.58
N TYR A 134 6.62 -15.23 5.41
CA TYR A 134 6.97 -16.41 6.20
C TYR A 134 5.90 -16.84 7.22
N ALA A 135 5.05 -15.91 7.67
CA ALA A 135 4.01 -16.20 8.66
C ALA A 135 2.64 -15.68 8.19
N PRO A 136 2.09 -16.25 7.10
CA PRO A 136 0.84 -15.76 6.52
C PRO A 136 -0.31 -15.90 7.52
N LEU A 137 -1.33 -15.07 7.35
CA LEU A 137 -2.44 -14.98 8.31
C LEU A 137 -3.13 -16.35 8.51
N GLY A 138 -3.29 -17.13 7.43
CA GLY A 138 -3.85 -18.49 7.50
C GLY A 138 -3.10 -19.41 8.46
N THR A 139 -1.77 -19.40 8.43
CA THR A 139 -0.93 -20.21 9.34
C THR A 139 -1.00 -19.73 10.79
N ARG A 140 -1.14 -18.42 11.01
CA ARG A 140 -1.29 -17.86 12.36
C ARG A 140 -2.63 -18.24 12.98
N MET A 141 -3.69 -18.28 12.18
CA MET A 141 -5.03 -18.63 12.63
C MET A 141 -5.19 -20.14 12.87
N SER A 142 -4.49 -21.00 12.13
CA SER A 142 -4.56 -22.46 12.31
C SER A 142 -3.85 -22.97 13.58
N CYS A 143 -2.88 -22.22 14.12
CA CYS A 143 -2.17 -22.59 15.36
C CYS A 143 -2.86 -22.11 16.66
N GLY A 144 -4.00 -21.42 16.57
CA GLY A 144 -4.74 -20.93 17.74
C GLY A 144 -5.79 -21.90 18.33
N GLY A 145 -5.91 -23.11 17.78
CA GLY A 145 -7.01 -24.05 18.10
C GLY A 145 -6.70 -25.17 19.10
N SER A 146 -5.56 -25.15 19.80
CA SER A 146 -5.26 -26.18 20.81
C SER A 146 -4.60 -25.59 22.05
N ALA A 147 -5.41 -24.93 22.87
CA ALA A 147 -5.15 -24.69 24.29
C ALA A 147 -6.44 -24.25 24.99
N ALA A 148 -7.36 -25.20 25.24
CA ALA A 148 -8.35 -25.15 26.33
C ALA A 148 -9.18 -26.45 26.36
N SER A 149 -8.73 -27.44 27.14
CA SER A 149 -9.48 -28.33 28.05
C SER A 149 -8.63 -29.57 28.33
#